data_AF-A0A6I7NGU7-F1
#
_entry.id   AF-A0A6I7NGU7-F1
#
_cell.length_a   1.000
_cell.length_b   1.000
_cell.length_c   1.000
_cell.angle_alpha   90.00
_cell.angle_beta   90.00
_cell.angle_gamma   90.00
#
_symmetry.space_group_name_H-M   'P 1'
#
loop_
_entity.id
_entity.type
_entity.pdbx_description
1 polymer ?
#
loop_
_entity_poly.entity_id
_entity_poly.type
_entity_poly.pdbx_seq_one_letter_code
_entity_poly.pdbx_strand_id
1 'polypeptide(L)'
;MLDAIIETMHEILKQSDIEKASLSIQAKKLLLVLEEGMPYTTLELMEKVNIKSRASFKKHYLDPLLEAGIVEMTLPETPNSRNQRYVKK
;
A
#
# COMPACT_ATOMS: atom_id res chain seq x y z
N MET A 1 -14.24 24.29 19.85
CA MET A 1 -14.16 24.09 18.38
C MET A 1 -12.86 23.41 17.97
N LEU A 2 -11.70 23.78 18.51
CA LEU A 2 -10.45 23.03 18.24
C LEU A 2 -10.44 21.63 18.86
N ASP A 3 -11.02 21.45 20.05
CA ASP A 3 -11.00 20.14 20.73
C ASP A 3 -11.75 19.07 19.93
N ALA A 4 -12.89 19.42 19.32
CA ALA A 4 -13.64 18.52 18.44
C ALA A 4 -12.85 18.15 17.17
N ILE A 5 -12.00 19.06 16.65
CA ILE A 5 -11.11 18.76 15.51
C ILE A 5 -10.01 17.78 15.96
N ILE A 6 -9.43 17.99 17.14
CA ILE A 6 -8.38 17.10 17.68
C ILE A 6 -8.93 15.71 17.98
N GLU A 7 -10.12 15.61 18.57
CA GLU A 7 -10.78 14.34 18.86
C GLU A 7 -11.09 13.55 17.59
N THR A 8 -11.66 14.21 16.57
CA THR A 8 -11.93 13.58 15.27
C THR A 8 -10.66 13.12 14.56
N MET A 9 -9.54 13.85 14.67
CA MET A 9 -8.25 13.39 14.14
C MET A 9 -7.74 12.13 14.84
N HIS A 10 -7.85 12.05 16.17
CA HIS A 10 -7.44 10.85 16.90
C HIS A 10 -8.31 9.63 16.55
N GLU A 11 -9.59 9.84 16.29
CA GLU A 11 -10.51 8.78 15.88
C GLU A 11 -10.16 8.26 14.48
N ILE A 12 -9.81 9.15 13.54
CA ILE A 12 -9.32 8.78 12.21
C ILE A 12 -8.01 7.98 12.28
N LEU A 13 -7.06 8.39 13.13
CA LEU A 13 -5.81 7.66 13.31
C LEU A 13 -6.05 6.24 13.84
N LYS A 14 -6.93 6.08 14.85
CA LYS A 14 -7.31 4.76 15.37
C LYS A 14 -7.98 3.88 14.31
N GLN A 15 -8.85 4.46 13.48
CA GLN A 15 -9.50 3.74 12.39
C GLN A 15 -8.47 3.20 11.39
N SER A 16 -7.45 4.01 11.04
CA SER A 16 -6.38 3.60 10.12
C SER A 16 -5.52 2.44 10.64
N ASP A 17 -5.27 2.39 11.95
CA ASP A 17 -4.53 1.29 12.58
C ASP A 17 -5.34 -0.02 12.56
N ILE A 18 -6.65 0.06 12.73
CA ILE A 18 -7.57 -1.08 12.64
C ILE A 18 -7.60 -1.62 11.19
N GLU A 19 -7.62 -0.74 10.19
CA GLU A 19 -7.58 -1.12 8.78
C GLU A 19 -6.25 -1.78 8.39
N LYS A 20 -5.12 -1.28 8.90
CA LYS A 20 -3.83 -1.96 8.75
C LYS A 20 -3.83 -3.36 9.39
N ALA A 21 -4.49 -3.52 10.54
CA ALA A 21 -4.60 -4.82 11.20
C ALA A 21 -5.47 -5.81 10.43
N SER A 22 -6.49 -5.34 9.69
CA SER A 22 -7.42 -6.17 8.91
C SER A 22 -6.87 -6.65 7.56
N LEU A 23 -5.68 -6.19 7.16
CA LEU A 23 -5.03 -6.61 5.93
C LEU A 23 -4.84 -8.14 5.84
N SER A 24 -5.01 -8.64 4.62
CA SER A 24 -4.75 -10.04 4.27
C SER A 24 -3.29 -10.42 4.55
N ILE A 25 -3.04 -11.72 4.74
CA ILE A 25 -1.68 -12.26 4.94
C ILE A 25 -0.77 -11.88 3.77
N GLN A 26 -1.31 -11.86 2.54
CA GLN A 26 -0.60 -11.51 1.32
C GLN A 26 -0.20 -10.03 1.30
N ALA A 27 -1.12 -9.13 1.62
CA ALA A 27 -0.82 -7.70 1.74
C ALA A 27 0.23 -7.43 2.82
N LYS A 28 0.12 -8.09 3.98
CA LYS A 28 1.12 -8.02 5.06
C LYS A 28 2.50 -8.51 4.61
N LYS A 29 2.58 -9.59 3.84
CA LYS A 29 3.85 -10.08 3.27
C LYS A 29 4.51 -9.06 2.35
N LEU A 30 3.73 -8.38 1.50
CA LEU A 30 4.26 -7.31 0.65
C LEU A 30 4.74 -6.12 1.49
N LEU A 31 3.99 -5.74 2.52
CA LEU A 31 4.36 -4.63 3.39
C LEU A 31 5.71 -4.85 4.11
N LEU A 32 6.02 -6.09 4.49
CA LEU A 32 7.28 -6.44 5.16
C LEU A 32 8.52 -6.32 4.26
N VAL A 33 8.36 -6.38 2.94
CA VAL A 33 9.50 -6.29 2.00
C VAL A 33 9.70 -4.89 1.43
N LEU A 34 8.79 -3.96 1.73
CA LEU A 34 8.83 -2.57 1.28
C LEU A 34 9.63 -1.71 2.28
N GLU A 35 10.61 -1.00 1.77
CA GLU A 35 11.35 0.03 2.52
C GLU A 35 10.65 1.39 2.40
N GLU A 36 10.71 2.18 3.48
CA GLU A 36 10.06 3.48 3.58
C GLU A 36 10.60 4.45 2.52
N GLY A 37 9.73 5.06 1.72
CA GLY A 37 10.13 6.00 0.66
C GLY A 37 10.88 5.40 -0.53
N MET A 38 11.17 4.09 -0.56
CA MET A 38 11.88 3.46 -1.68
C MET A 38 10.91 3.06 -2.81
N PRO A 39 11.13 3.50 -4.06
CA PRO A 39 10.26 3.16 -5.18
C PRO A 39 10.63 1.81 -5.82
N TYR A 40 9.64 0.92 -5.93
CA TYR A 40 9.80 -0.37 -6.59
C TYR A 40 8.89 -0.50 -7.81
N THR A 41 9.37 -1.16 -8.84
CA THR A 41 8.56 -1.65 -9.95
C THR A 41 7.70 -2.84 -9.51
N THR A 42 6.64 -3.15 -10.26
CA THR A 42 5.84 -4.35 -9.98
C THR A 42 6.68 -5.64 -10.05
N LEU A 43 7.67 -5.72 -10.95
CA LEU A 43 8.47 -6.93 -11.12
C LEU A 43 9.38 -7.17 -9.90
N GLU A 44 10.04 -6.13 -9.41
CA GLU A 44 10.88 -6.23 -8.18
C GLU A 44 10.05 -6.68 -6.98
N LEU A 45 8.83 -6.14 -6.82
CA LEU A 45 7.93 -6.56 -5.74
C LEU A 45 7.48 -8.01 -5.90
N MET A 46 7.12 -8.42 -7.12
CA MET A 46 6.74 -9.81 -7.43
C MET A 46 7.87 -10.79 -7.12
N GLU A 47 9.12 -10.42 -7.44
CA GLU A 47 10.31 -11.22 -7.13
C GLU A 47 10.52 -11.33 -5.61
N LYS A 48 10.44 -10.21 -4.88
CA LYS A 48 10.61 -10.19 -3.41
C LYS A 48 9.60 -11.08 -2.67
N VAL A 49 8.36 -11.18 -3.15
CA VAL A 49 7.33 -12.06 -2.56
C VAL A 49 7.20 -13.43 -3.25
N ASN A 50 8.07 -13.72 -4.23
CA ASN A 50 8.10 -14.95 -5.01
C ASN A 50 6.75 -15.31 -5.68
N ILE A 51 6.11 -14.33 -6.32
CA ILE A 51 4.84 -14.51 -7.06
C ILE A 51 5.05 -14.32 -8.55
N LYS A 52 4.66 -15.33 -9.34
CA LYS A 52 4.80 -15.30 -10.80
C LYS A 52 3.62 -14.67 -11.53
N SER A 53 2.41 -14.77 -10.98
CA SER A 53 1.20 -14.25 -11.61
C SER A 53 0.99 -12.78 -11.26
N ARG A 54 1.11 -11.91 -12.27
CA ARG A 54 0.88 -10.47 -12.13
C ARG A 54 -0.55 -10.14 -11.67
N ALA A 55 -1.54 -10.86 -12.20
CA ALA A 55 -2.95 -10.68 -11.80
C ALA A 55 -3.17 -11.05 -10.33
N SER A 56 -2.57 -12.16 -9.88
CA SER A 56 -2.68 -12.57 -8.48
C SER A 56 -1.91 -11.62 -7.54
N PHE A 57 -0.72 -11.19 -7.95
CA PHE A 57 0.07 -10.19 -7.21
C PHE A 57 -0.74 -8.91 -7.02
N LYS A 58 -1.28 -8.36 -8.11
CA LYS A 58 -2.02 -7.11 -8.07
C LYS A 58 -3.25 -7.23 -7.15
N LYS A 59 -4.09 -8.23 -7.37
CA LYS A 59 -5.33 -8.45 -6.61
C LYS A 59 -5.12 -8.70 -5.12
N HIS A 60 -4.13 -9.50 -4.73
CA HIS A 60 -4.03 -9.99 -3.35
C HIS A 60 -2.95 -9.29 -2.52
N TYR A 61 -1.97 -8.66 -3.18
CA TYR A 61 -0.83 -8.03 -2.50
C TYR A 61 -0.89 -6.52 -2.65
N LEU A 62 -0.90 -6.00 -3.89
CA LEU A 62 -0.69 -4.58 -4.15
C LEU A 62 -1.97 -3.74 -3.99
N ASP A 63 -3.07 -4.13 -4.62
CA ASP A 63 -4.33 -3.37 -4.61
C ASP A 63 -4.85 -3.13 -3.19
N PRO A 64 -4.84 -4.12 -2.26
CA PRO A 64 -5.26 -3.87 -0.88
C PRO A 64 -4.43 -2.80 -0.16
N LEU A 65 -3.12 -2.69 -0.47
CA LEU A 65 -2.25 -1.68 0.13
C LEU A 65 -2.43 -0.30 -0.51
N LEU A 66 -2.76 -0.26 -1.81
CA LEU A 66 -3.12 0.97 -2.52
C LEU A 66 -4.46 1.53 -2.02
N GLU A 67 -5.47 0.67 -1.88
CA GLU A 67 -6.80 1.03 -1.38
C GLU A 67 -6.73 1.53 0.08
N ALA A 68 -5.88 0.91 0.90
CA ALA A 68 -5.61 1.35 2.27
C ALA A 68 -4.70 2.59 2.36
N GLY A 69 -4.18 3.11 1.24
CA GLY A 69 -3.30 4.28 1.19
C GLY A 69 -1.94 4.10 1.89
N ILE A 70 -1.52 2.85 2.12
CA ILE A 70 -0.23 2.50 2.73
C ILE A 70 0.89 2.51 1.69
N VAL A 71 0.52 2.17 0.45
CA VAL A 71 1.38 2.24 -0.72
C VAL A 71 0.76 3.22 -1.70
N GLU A 72 1.58 3.97 -2.42
CA GLU A 72 1.13 4.91 -3.44
C GLU A 72 1.80 4.70 -4.79
N MET A 73 1.12 5.18 -5.82
CA MET A 73 1.58 5.21 -7.20
C MET A 73 2.49 6.43 -7.42
N THR A 74 3.66 6.25 -8.05
CA THR A 74 4.51 7.39 -8.40
C THR A 74 3.98 8.19 -9.60
N LEU A 75 3.19 7.57 -10.48
CA LEU A 75 2.57 8.22 -11.64
C LEU A 75 1.04 7.95 -11.66
N PRO A 76 0.27 8.55 -10.73
CA PRO A 76 -1.17 8.29 -10.62
C PRO A 76 -1.97 8.72 -11.86
N GLU A 77 -1.56 9.80 -12.53
CA GLU A 77 -2.18 10.30 -13.76
C GLU A 77 -2.03 9.35 -14.96
N THR A 78 -1.00 8.49 -14.92
CA THR A 78 -0.72 7.52 -15.98
C THR A 78 -0.48 6.14 -15.37
N PRO A 79 -1.52 5.48 -14.82
CA PRO A 79 -1.36 4.29 -13.98
C PRO A 79 -0.83 3.07 -14.75
N ASN A 80 -0.97 3.08 -16.08
CA ASN A 80 -0.47 2.04 -16.98
C ASN A 80 0.93 2.35 -17.56
N SER A 81 1.60 3.39 -17.07
CA SER A 81 2.94 3.77 -17.53
C SER A 81 3.95 2.64 -17.32
N ARG A 82 4.83 2.43 -18.30
CA ARG A 82 5.98 1.52 -18.16
C ARG A 82 6.93 1.92 -17.02
N ASN A 83 6.91 3.20 -16.64
CA ASN A 83 7.74 3.77 -15.58
C ASN A 83 7.01 3.80 -14.23
N GLN A 84 5.86 3.13 -14.13
CA GLN A 84 5.08 3.08 -12.91
C GLN A 84 5.85 2.37 -11.79
N ARG A 85 5.92 3.02 -10.62
CA ARG A 85 6.52 2.49 -9.41
C ARG A 85 5.58 2.67 -8.23
N TYR A 86 5.88 1.97 -7.16
CA TYR A 86 5.11 1.90 -5.94
C TYR A 86 6.02 2.20 -4.75
N VAL A 87 5.56 3.09 -3.87
CA VAL A 87 6.31 3.57 -2.71
C VAL A 87 5.47 3.34 -1.47
N LYS A 88 6.12 2.90 -0.38
CA LYS A 88 5.50 2.85 0.94
C LYS A 88 5.52 4.25 1.56
N LYS A 89 4.39 4.64 2.13
CA LYS A 89 4.13 5.95 2.74
C LYS A 89 4.20 5.89 4.28
#